data_AF-A0A2U9PEV0-F1
#
_entry.id   AF-A0A2U9PEV0-F1
#
_cell.length_a   1.000
_cell.length_b   1.000
_cell.length_c   1.000
_cell.angle_alpha   90.00
_cell.angle_beta   90.00
_cell.angle_gamma   90.00
#
_symmetry.space_group_name_H-M   'P 1'
#
loop_
_entity.id
_entity.type
_entity.pdbx_description
1 polymer ?
#
loop_
_entity_poly.entity_id
_entity_poly.type
_entity_poly.pdbx_seq_one_letter_code
_entity_poly.pdbx_strand_id
1 'polypeptide(L)' 'MRETAPGKPQGATRRLSEAYGRPEQTVRTWIARARKEGWLGPSAKGRAGAEPGPRLRAEQ' A
#
# COMPACT_ATOMS: atom_id res chain seq x y z
N MET A 1 7.87 -12.66 -11.97
CA MET A 1 7.27 -11.33 -11.69
C MET A 1 6.65 -10.84 -12.99
N ARG A 2 5.36 -10.46 -13.02
CA ARG A 2 4.74 -9.91 -14.23
C ARG A 2 5.10 -8.42 -14.34
N GLU A 3 5.95 -8.11 -15.30
CA GLU A 3 6.30 -6.75 -15.70
C GLU A 3 5.19 -6.16 -16.59
N THR A 4 4.82 -4.91 -16.35
CA THR A 4 3.98 -4.13 -17.28
C THR A 4 4.64 -2.77 -17.50
N ALA A 5 5.33 -2.66 -18.64
CA ALA A 5 6.01 -1.51 -19.24
C ALA A 5 7.30 -0.98 -18.55
N PRO A 6 8.26 -0.44 -19.34
CA PRO A 6 9.51 0.11 -18.80
C PRO A 6 9.21 1.36 -17.97
N GLY A 7 9.66 1.37 -16.72
CA GLY A 7 9.83 2.61 -15.94
C GLY A 7 8.70 3.03 -14.99
N LYS A 8 7.56 2.33 -14.90
CA LYS A 8 6.57 2.59 -13.83
C LYS A 8 6.01 1.28 -13.23
N PRO A 9 6.29 0.97 -11.94
CA PRO A 9 5.61 -0.13 -11.29
C PRO A 9 4.09 0.13 -11.29
N GLN A 10 3.29 -0.88 -11.63
CA GLN A 10 1.83 -0.86 -11.39
C GLN A 10 1.53 -0.30 -10.00
N GLY A 11 0.56 0.62 -9.92
CA GLY A 11 0.18 1.26 -8.66
C GLY A 11 -0.11 0.23 -7.58
N ALA A 12 0.40 0.45 -6.37
CA ALA A 12 0.30 -0.49 -5.24
C ALA A 12 -1.14 -0.99 -5.00
N THR A 13 -2.14 -0.12 -5.18
CA THR A 13 -3.56 -0.47 -5.05
C THR A 13 -4.01 -1.54 -6.03
N ARG A 14 -3.58 -1.47 -7.30
CA ARG A 14 -3.94 -2.46 -8.32
C ARG A 14 -3.32 -3.82 -8.02
N ARG A 15 -2.04 -3.82 -7.62
CA ARG A 15 -1.35 -5.05 -7.20
C ARG A 15 -2.03 -5.73 -6.02
N LEU A 16 -2.45 -4.95 -5.02
CA LEU A 16 -3.19 -5.45 -3.87
C LEU A 16 -4.59 -5.93 -4.27
N SER A 17 -5.27 -5.23 -5.18
CA SER A 17 -6.57 -5.62 -5.72
C SER A 17 -6.51 -6.99 -6.39
N GLU A 18 -5.51 -7.20 -7.26
CA GLU A 18 -5.25 -8.48 -7.94
C GLU A 18 -4.84 -9.57 -6.94
N ALA A 19 -3.94 -9.27 -5.99
CA ALA A 19 -3.45 -10.25 -5.01
C ALA A 19 -4.53 -10.75 -4.05
N TYR A 20 -5.45 -9.87 -3.63
CA TYR A 20 -6.51 -10.21 -2.67
C TYR A 20 -7.86 -10.49 -3.33
N GLY A 21 -7.97 -10.40 -4.66
CA GLY A 21 -9.22 -10.59 -5.39
C GLY A 21 -10.32 -9.61 -4.95
N ARG A 22 -9.95 -8.39 -4.56
CA ARG A 22 -10.89 -7.37 -4.07
C ARG A 22 -10.90 -6.15 -4.97
N PRO A 23 -12.04 -5.43 -5.08
CA PRO A 23 -12.09 -4.16 -5.81
C PRO A 23 -11.06 -3.16 -5.31
N GLU A 24 -10.49 -2.35 -6.21
CA GLU A 24 -9.52 -1.31 -5.83
C GLU A 24 -10.08 -0.34 -4.78
N GLN A 25 -11.37 -0.03 -4.83
CA GLN A 25 -12.02 0.85 -3.86
C GLN A 25 -12.00 0.25 -2.44
N THR A 26 -12.19 -1.06 -2.31
CA THR A 26 -12.06 -1.78 -1.04
C THR A 26 -10.63 -1.70 -0.52
N VAL A 27 -9.64 -1.90 -1.39
CA VAL A 27 -8.22 -1.78 -1.03
C VAL A 27 -7.89 -0.36 -0.56
N ARG A 28 -8.41 0.68 -1.23
CA ARG A 28 -8.24 2.08 -0.80
C ARG A 28 -8.82 2.30 0.59
N THR A 29 -10.01 1.76 0.88
CA THR A 29 -10.62 1.83 2.22
C THR A 29 -9.74 1.16 3.27
N TRP A 30 -9.17 -0.01 2.97
CA TRP A 30 -8.25 -0.69 3.89
C TRP A 30 -6.99 0.13 4.16
N ILE A 31 -6.38 0.71 3.12
CA ILE A 31 -5.19 1.58 3.28
C ILE A 31 -5.54 2.81 4.13
N ALA A 32 -6.69 3.45 3.89
CA ALA A 32 -7.13 4.60 4.66
C ALA A 32 -7.34 4.25 6.14
N ARG A 33 -7.97 3.09 6.42
CA ARG A 33 -8.18 2.60 7.78
C ARG A 33 -6.85 2.25 8.47
N ALA A 34 -5.94 1.58 7.77
CA ALA A 34 -4.62 1.24 8.29
C ALA A 34 -3.79 2.49 8.62
N ARG A 35 -3.90 3.56 7.83
CA ARG A 35 -3.33 4.88 8.17
C ARG A 35 -3.96 5.47 9.41
N LYS A 36 -5.30 5.49 9.48
CA LYS A 36 -6.05 6.03 10.64
C LYS A 36 -5.69 5.29 11.94
N GLU A 37 -5.47 3.99 11.88
CA GLU A 37 -5.13 3.14 13.02
C GLU A 37 -3.63 3.12 13.35
N GLY A 38 -2.80 3.89 12.64
CA GLY A 38 -1.37 4.00 12.92
C GLY A 38 -0.52 2.82 12.44
N TRP A 39 -1.06 1.94 11.59
CA TRP A 39 -0.31 0.84 10.97
C TRP A 39 0.56 1.31 9.80
N LEU A 40 0.09 2.31 9.06
CA LEU A 40 0.80 2.91 7.92
C LEU A 40 1.13 4.38 8.22
N GLY A 41 2.39 4.75 7.99
CA GLY A 41 2.89 6.12 8.03
C GLY A 41 2.69 6.87 6.71
N PRO A 42 3.23 8.09 6.60
CA PRO A 42 3.17 8.87 5.37
C PRO A 42 3.93 8.18 4.23
N SER A 43 3.55 8.51 2.99
CA SER A 43 4.35 8.11 1.82
C SER A 43 5.58 8.99 1.71
N ALA A 44 6.76 8.38 1.76
CA ALA A 44 8.01 9.10 1.59
C ALA A 44 8.19 9.55 0.13
N LYS A 45 8.51 10.83 -0.06
CA LYS A 45 8.79 11.40 -1.39
C LYS A 45 9.96 10.63 -2.03
N GLY A 46 9.76 10.13 -3.24
CA GLY A 46 10.77 9.36 -3.98
C GLY A 46 10.86 7.87 -3.62
N ARG A 47 10.04 7.35 -2.69
CA ARG A 47 9.90 5.90 -2.45
C ARG A 47 8.55 5.38 -2.90
N ALA A 48 8.54 4.15 -3.41
CA ALA A 48 7.31 3.43 -3.67
C ALA A 48 6.74 2.91 -2.34
N GLY A 49 5.58 3.42 -1.92
CA GLY A 49 4.83 2.91 -0.77
C GLY A 49 4.65 3.90 0.38
N ALA A 50 4.18 3.39 1.51
CA ALA A 50 4.04 4.10 2.78
C ALA A 50 5.06 3.57 3.78
N GLU A 51 5.51 4.42 4.71
CA GLU A 51 6.37 3.96 5.80
C GLU A 51 5.61 3.08 6.81
N PRO A 52 6.28 2.23 7.59
CA PRO A 52 5.66 1.55 8.72
C PRO A 52 5.21 2.58 9.77
N GLY A 53 3.94 2.52 10.16
CA GLY A 53 3.37 3.38 11.18
C GLY A 53 3.78 2.97 12.60
N PRO A 54 3.53 3.82 13.61
CA PRO A 54 3.95 3.58 15.00
C PRO A 54 3.42 2.27 15.58
N ARG A 55 2.18 1.88 15.23
CA ARG A 55 1.58 0.64 15.72
C ARG A 55 2.28 -0.59 15.16
N LEU A 56 2.68 -0.55 13.88
CA LEU A 56 3.45 -1.65 13.30
C LEU A 56 4.83 -1.76 13.94
N ARG A 57 5.49 -0.63 14.25
CA ARG A 57 6.82 -0.62 14.90
C ARG A 57 6.78 -1.13 16.34
N ALA A 58 5.65 -0.99 17.03
CA ALA A 58 5.47 -1.50 18.39
C ALA A 58 5.25 -3.03 18.44
N GLU A 59 4.90 -3.64 17.31
CA GLU A 59 4.57 -5.07 17.18
C GLU A 59 5.69 -5.86 16.47
N GLN A 60 6.87 -5.26 16.23
CA GLN A 60 8.04 -5.93 15.64
C GLN A 60 9.11 -6.29 16.66
#